data_AF-R1H4K3-F1
#
_entry.id   AF-R1H4K3-F1
#
_cell.length_a   1.000
_cell.length_b   1.000
_cell.length_c   1.000
_cell.angle_alpha   90.00
_cell.angle_beta   90.00
_cell.angle_gamma   90.00
#
_symmetry.space_group_name_H-M   'P 1'
#
loop_
_entity.id
_entity.type
_entity.pdbx_description
1 polymer ?
#
loop_
_entity_poly.entity_id
_entity_poly.type
_entity_poly.pdbx_seq_one_letter_code
_entity_poly.pdbx_strand_id
1 'polypeptide(L)' 'MLAGDLAEPHFAAGVREVLYRRALPRATQNLRVEIGGRGEGLALAGAVAMVVDAVFAPAEVDRRLAARA' A
#
# COMPACT_ATOMS: atom_id res chain seq x y z
N MET A 1 6.40 -3.93 -1.51
CA MET A 1 5.32 -4.52 -2.34
C MET A 1 5.38 -3.88 -3.72
N LEU A 2 5.25 -4.67 -4.79
CA LEU A 2 5.22 -4.24 -6.18
C LEU A 2 3.78 -4.31 -6.69
N ALA A 3 3.35 -3.31 -7.45
CA ALA A 3 1.99 -3.20 -7.98
C ALA A 3 2.02 -2.64 -9.42
N GLY A 4 0.88 -2.72 -10.09
CA GLY A 4 0.74 -2.34 -11.50
C GLY A 4 1.04 -3.49 -12.46
N ASP A 5 0.88 -3.22 -13.74
CA ASP A 5 0.87 -4.25 -14.80
C ASP A 5 2.20 -5.00 -14.95
N LEU A 6 3.31 -4.40 -14.52
CA LEU A 6 4.63 -5.01 -14.54
C LEU A 6 4.94 -5.87 -13.30
N ALA A 7 4.05 -5.93 -12.31
CA ALA A 7 4.27 -6.66 -11.07
C ALA A 7 4.14 -8.18 -11.27
N GLU A 8 5.11 -8.75 -11.98
CA GLU A 8 5.21 -10.17 -12.30
C GLU A 8 6.44 -10.83 -11.65
N PRO A 9 6.46 -12.16 -11.47
CA PRO A 9 7.54 -12.86 -10.78
C PRO A 9 8.94 -12.55 -11.32
N HIS A 10 9.08 -12.46 -12.64
CA HIS A 10 10.35 -12.16 -13.29
C HIS A 10 10.82 -10.72 -13.02
N PHE A 11 9.88 -9.76 -12.99
CA PHE A 11 10.17 -8.37 -12.62
C PHE A 11 10.62 -8.26 -11.17
N ALA A 12 9.92 -8.94 -10.25
CA ALA A 12 10.29 -9.00 -8.84
C ALA A 12 11.70 -9.59 -8.63
N ALA A 13 12.07 -10.63 -9.40
CA ALA A 13 13.40 -11.19 -9.37
C ALA A 13 14.48 -10.18 -9.82
N GLY A 14 14.23 -9.45 -10.91
CA GLY A 14 15.13 -8.40 -11.38
C GLY A 14 15.29 -7.25 -10.37
N VAL A 15 14.20 -6.85 -9.72
CA VAL A 15 14.25 -5.86 -8.63
C VAL A 15 15.17 -6.33 -7.49
N ARG A 16 15.05 -7.58 -7.04
CA ARG A 16 15.95 -8.13 -6.00
C ARG A 16 17.41 -8.11 -6.43
N GLU A 17 17.71 -8.47 -7.67
CA GLU A 17 19.08 -8.46 -8.20
C GLU A 17 19.69 -7.05 -8.14
N VAL A 18 18.93 -6.03 -8.55
CA VAL A 18 19.38 -4.63 -8.47
C VAL A 18 19.58 -4.20 -7.00
N LEU A 19 18.67 -4.57 -6.11
CA LEU A 19 18.77 -4.25 -4.68
C LEU A 19 20.01 -4.88 -4.05
N TYR A 20 20.31 -6.15 -4.35
CA TYR A 20 21.50 -6.82 -3.82
C TYR A 20 22.81 -6.23 -4.36
N ARG A 21 22.80 -5.66 -5.57
CA ARG A 21 23.99 -4.97 -6.11
C ARG A 21 24.21 -3.57 -5.56
N ARG A 22 23.15 -2.86 -5.15
CA ARG A 22 23.20 -1.42 -4.86
C ARG A 22 23.01 -1.05 -3.40
N ALA A 23 22.48 -1.94 -2.57
CA ALA A 23 22.24 -1.70 -1.16
C ALA A 23 23.19 -2.51 -0.27
N LEU A 24 23.43 -2.02 0.94
CA LEU A 24 24.20 -2.75 1.95
C LEU A 24 23.49 -4.07 2.28
N PRO A 25 24.23 -5.19 2.46
CA PRO A 25 23.62 -6.48 2.80
C PRO A 25 22.71 -6.42 4.03
N ARG A 26 23.10 -5.63 5.04
CA ARG A 26 22.31 -5.41 6.26
C ARG A 26 20.97 -4.70 6.01
N ALA A 27 20.88 -3.88 4.96
CA ALA A 27 19.64 -3.20 4.58
C ALA A 27 18.68 -4.14 3.82
N THR A 28 19.19 -5.18 3.16
CA THR A 28 18.37 -6.11 2.37
C THR A 28 18.10 -7.45 3.07
N GLN A 29 18.79 -7.77 4.17
CA GLN A 29 18.69 -9.07 4.87
C GLN A 29 17.26 -9.50 5.25
N ASN A 30 16.41 -8.54 5.63
CA ASN A 30 15.01 -8.77 6.03
C ASN A 30 14.02 -8.11 5.06
N LEU A 31 14.51 -7.59 3.93
CA LEU A 31 13.67 -6.88 2.96
C LEU A 31 12.92 -7.90 2.10
N ARG A 32 11.59 -7.84 2.15
CA ARG A 32 10.73 -8.67 1.30
C ARG A 32 10.26 -7.89 0.07
N VAL A 33 10.55 -8.44 -1.11
CA VAL A 33 10.03 -7.94 -2.39
C VAL A 33 8.87 -8.84 -2.79
N GLU A 34 7.67 -8.41 -2.43
CA GLU A 34 6.44 -9.14 -2.67
C GLU A 34 5.64 -8.47 -3.79
N ILE A 35 5.03 -9.27 -4.65
CA ILE A 35 4.03 -8.80 -5.61
C ILE A 35 2.72 -8.67 -4.85
N GLY A 36 2.11 -7.49 -4.92
CA GLY A 36 0.79 -7.26 -4.35
C GLY A 36 -0.21 -8.21 -5.00
N GLY A 37 -1.20 -8.67 -4.22
CA GLY A 37 -2.22 -9.56 -4.75
C GLY A 37 -2.86 -8.99 -6.03
N ARG A 38 -3.22 -9.87 -6.97
CA ARG A 38 -4.11 -9.54 -8.09
C ARG A 38 -5.52 -9.96 -7.69
N GLY A 39 -6.14 -9.15 -6.83
CA GLY A 39 -7.55 -9.28 -6.51
C GLY A 39 -8.27 -8.07 -7.07
N GLU A 40 -9.33 -8.28 -7.84
CA GLU A 40 -10.30 -7.22 -8.13
C GLU A 40 -10.68 -6.56 -6.80
N GLY A 41 -10.50 -5.25 -6.70
CA GLY A 41 -10.89 -4.49 -5.52
C GLY A 41 -9.78 -4.14 -4.51
N LEU A 42 -8.52 -4.54 -4.67
CA LEU A 42 -7.47 -4.08 -3.72
C LEU A 42 -7.22 -2.56 -3.76
N ALA A 43 -7.21 -1.97 -4.95
CA ALA A 43 -7.15 -0.51 -5.11
C ALA A 43 -8.40 0.16 -4.52
N LEU A 44 -9.57 -0.46 -4.71
CA LEU A 44 -10.83 0.00 -4.15
C LEU A 44 -10.82 -0.08 -2.62
N ALA A 45 -10.26 -1.13 -2.02
CA ALA A 45 -10.15 -1.28 -0.58
C ALA A 45 -9.30 -0.16 0.04
N GLY A 46 -8.17 0.19 -0.59
CA GLY A 46 -7.36 1.33 -0.17
C GLY A 46 -8.12 2.66 -0.30
N ALA A 47 -8.85 2.85 -1.41
CA ALA A 47 -9.68 4.04 -1.60
C ALA A 47 -10.80 4.14 -0.56
N VAL A 48 -11.48 3.03 -0.26
CA VAL A 48 -12.51 2.95 0.78
C VAL A 48 -11.90 3.27 2.15
N ALA A 49 -10.74 2.72 2.49
CA ALA A 49 -10.07 3.02 3.76
C ALA A 49 -9.78 4.52 3.89
N MET A 50 -9.24 5.16 2.84
CA MET A 50 -9.01 6.61 2.84
C MET A 50 -10.31 7.42 3.02
N VAL A 51 -11.40 7.02 2.36
CA VAL A 51 -12.69 7.68 2.50
C VAL A 51 -13.28 7.48 3.89
N VAL A 52 -13.19 6.28 4.44
CA VAL A 52 -13.64 5.95 5.80
C VAL A 52 -12.87 6.81 6.81
N ASP A 53 -11.54 6.86 6.71
CA ASP A 53 -10.70 7.68 7.59
C ASP A 53 -11.06 9.16 7.51
N ALA A 54 -11.35 9.67 6.31
CA ALA A 54 -11.76 11.06 6.13
C ALA A 54 -13.17 11.35 6.67
N VAL A 55 -14.14 10.47 6.40
CA VAL A 55 -15.56 10.65 6.77
C VAL A 55 -15.80 10.44 8.26
N PHE A 56 -15.04 9.54 8.88
CA PHE A 56 -15.13 9.23 10.31
C PHE A 56 -14.02 9.90 11.13
N ALA A 57 -13.32 10.88 10.57
CA ALA A 57 -12.39 11.71 11.32
C ALA A 57 -13.14 12.40 12.49
N PRO A 58 -12.51 12.52 13.69
CA PRO A 58 -13.17 13.10 14.87
C PRO A 58 -13.84 14.45 14.60
N ALA A 59 -13.15 15.36 13.92
CA ALA A 59 -13.68 16.68 13.58
C ALA A 59 -14.94 16.63 12.68
N GLU A 60 -15.00 15.67 11.76
CA GLU A 60 -16.16 15.49 10.87
C GLU A 60 -17.35 14.89 11.62
N VAL A 61 -17.09 13.97 12.56
CA VAL A 61 -18.10 13.41 13.46
C VAL A 61 -18.67 14.50 14.36
N ASP A 62 -17.82 15.28 15.03
CA ASP A 62 -18.22 16.37 15.91
C ASP A 62 -19.08 17.40 15.16
N ARG A 63 -18.64 17.77 13.96
CA ARG A 63 -19.39 18.70 13.08
C ARG A 63 -20.78 18.16 12.74
N ARG A 64 -20.91 16.86 12.41
CA ARG A 64 -22.21 16.24 12.11
C ARG A 64 -23.11 16.14 13.32
N LEU A 65 -22.56 15.89 14.50
CA LEU A 65 -23.32 15.86 15.75
C LEU A 65 -23.84 17.26 16.12
N ALA A 66 -22.99 18.29 16.02
CA ALA A 66 -23.37 19.67 16.28
C ALA A 66 -24.47 20.18 15.33
N ALA A 67 -24.45 19.76 14.06
CA ALA A 67 -25.47 20.13 13.08
C ALA A 67 -26.85 19.46 13.29
N ARG A 68 -26.95 18.48 14.19
CA ARG A 68 -28.20 17.78 14.53
C ARG A 68 -28.82 18.23 15.86
N ALA A 69 -28.11 19.05 16.62
CA ALA A 69 -28.61 19.70 17.84
C ALA A 69 -29.33 21.01 17.49
#